data_AF-A0A822ETW9-F1
#
_entry.id   AF-A0A822ETW9-F1
#
_cell.length_a   1.000
_cell.length_b   1.000
_cell.length_c   1.000
_cell.angle_alpha   90.00
_cell.angle_beta   90.00
_cell.angle_gamma   90.00
#
_symmetry.space_group_name_H-M   'P 1'
#
loop_
_entity.id
_entity.type
_entity.pdbx_description
1 polymer ?
#
loop_
_entity_poly.entity_id
_entity_poly.type
_entity_poly.pdbx_seq_one_letter_code
_entity_poly.pdbx_strand_id
1 'polypeptide(L)'
;ISRSLSPLTLPFTASSLEQTLNGHGKHLIKRFELDTPCLLLDVSRTHILLVDDRKLRLINMETMNMETNILPIDYKDIQEIAWSSKLNTFLLLTTDQLYQTGCKHLHPTPIHQIQ
;
A
#
# COMPACT_ATOMS: atom_id res chain seq x y z
N ILE A 1 37.08 -2.87 2.41
CA ILE A 1 36.06 -3.60 3.21
C ILE A 1 34.73 -3.40 2.50
N SER A 2 34.33 -4.38 1.70
CA SER A 2 33.06 -4.36 0.95
C SER A 2 31.92 -4.60 1.94
N ARG A 3 31.04 -3.61 2.15
CA ARG A 3 29.80 -3.81 2.92
C ARG A 3 28.77 -4.40 1.96
N SER A 4 28.55 -5.71 2.09
CA SER A 4 27.38 -6.40 1.56
C SER A 4 26.13 -5.75 2.14
N LEU A 5 25.42 -4.96 1.34
CA LEU A 5 24.05 -4.55 1.61
C LEU A 5 23.17 -5.76 1.28
N SER A 6 22.86 -6.57 2.28
CA SER A 6 21.81 -7.56 2.15
C SER A 6 20.49 -6.81 1.93
N PRO A 7 19.71 -7.09 0.86
CA PRO A 7 18.39 -6.52 0.72
C PRO A 7 17.53 -7.08 1.86
N LEU A 8 17.05 -6.20 2.74
CA LEU A 8 16.05 -6.51 3.75
C LEU A 8 14.73 -6.84 3.04
N THR A 9 14.65 -8.03 2.45
CA THR A 9 13.38 -8.62 2.01
C THR A 9 12.73 -9.21 3.24
N LEU A 10 12.01 -8.38 3.99
CA LEU A 10 10.99 -8.89 4.89
C LEU A 10 9.82 -9.35 3.99
N PRO A 11 9.48 -10.64 3.97
CA PRO A 11 8.31 -11.08 3.22
C PRO A 11 7.10 -10.36 3.82
N PHE A 12 6.35 -9.63 2.99
CA PHE A 12 5.03 -9.13 3.37
C PHE A 12 4.18 -10.34 3.74
N THR A 13 4.00 -10.57 5.03
CA THR A 13 2.96 -11.45 5.50
C THR A 13 1.67 -10.65 5.34
N ALA A 14 0.83 -11.07 4.39
CA ALA A 14 -0.55 -10.60 4.30
C ALA A 14 -1.19 -10.84 5.67
N SER A 15 -1.22 -9.80 6.49
CA SER A 15 -1.77 -9.82 7.83
C SER A 15 -3.22 -9.39 7.69
N SER A 16 -4.13 -10.13 8.33
CA SER A 16 -5.54 -9.74 8.28
C SER A 16 -5.70 -8.33 8.84
N LEU A 17 -6.54 -7.50 8.21
CA LEU A 17 -6.81 -6.13 8.65
C LEU A 17 -7.21 -6.08 10.15
N GLU A 18 -7.91 -7.12 10.63
CA GLU A 18 -8.28 -7.27 12.04
C GLU A 18 -7.08 -7.42 12.98
N GLN A 19 -6.05 -8.16 12.57
CA GLN A 19 -4.83 -8.39 13.36
C GLN A 19 -3.98 -7.12 13.43
N THR A 20 -3.82 -6.40 12.31
CA THR A 20 -2.99 -5.19 12.26
C THR A 20 -3.62 -4.02 13.02
N LEU A 21 -4.95 -3.99 13.11
CA LEU A 21 -5.69 -2.91 13.74
C LEU A 21 -6.13 -3.22 15.19
N ASN A 22 -5.53 -4.21 15.85
CA ASN A 22 -5.76 -4.55 17.27
C ASN A 22 -7.24 -4.57 17.70
N GLY A 23 -8.13 -5.09 16.83
CA GLY A 23 -9.58 -5.15 17.08
C GLY A 23 -10.37 -3.86 16.78
N HIS A 24 -9.73 -2.70 16.70
CA HIS A 24 -10.35 -1.44 16.24
C HIS A 24 -10.64 -1.47 14.73
N GLY A 25 -9.99 -2.39 14.00
CA GLY A 25 -10.18 -2.59 12.57
C GLY A 25 -11.52 -3.13 12.14
N LYS A 26 -12.28 -3.80 13.02
CA LYS A 26 -13.59 -4.37 12.66
C LYS A 26 -14.58 -3.31 12.19
N HIS A 27 -14.51 -2.11 12.77
CA HIS A 27 -15.33 -0.98 12.34
C HIS A 27 -14.91 -0.44 10.97
N LEU A 28 -13.62 -0.50 10.65
CA LEU A 28 -13.09 -0.10 9.33
C LEU A 28 -13.45 -1.13 8.25
N ILE A 29 -13.35 -2.42 8.55
CA ILE A 29 -13.77 -3.51 7.65
C ILE A 29 -15.24 -3.35 7.30
N LYS A 30 -16.12 -3.21 8.30
CA LYS A 30 -17.55 -3.02 8.07
C LYS A 30 -17.88 -1.72 7.36
N ARG A 31 -17.18 -0.63 7.69
CA ARG A 31 -17.46 0.70 7.12
C ARG A 31 -17.03 0.83 5.66
N PHE A 32 -15.96 0.15 5.28
CA PHE A 32 -15.39 0.21 3.94
C PHE A 32 -15.60 -1.08 3.13
N GLU A 33 -16.38 -2.02 3.66
CA GLU A 33 -16.71 -3.31 3.03
C GLU A 33 -15.46 -4.09 2.60
N LEU A 34 -14.46 -4.12 3.48
CA LEU A 34 -13.16 -4.75 3.26
C LEU A 34 -13.19 -6.25 3.59
N ASP A 35 -14.16 -6.97 3.02
CA ASP A 35 -14.35 -8.41 3.26
C ASP A 35 -13.36 -9.29 2.46
N THR A 36 -12.43 -8.66 1.75
CA THR A 36 -11.41 -9.28 0.90
C THR A 36 -10.03 -9.21 1.56
N PRO A 37 -9.17 -10.22 1.35
CA PRO A 37 -7.76 -10.13 1.75
C PRO A 37 -7.09 -8.91 1.11
N CYS A 38 -6.39 -8.11 1.92
CA CYS A 38 -5.74 -6.89 1.48
C CYS A 38 -4.30 -6.81 2.01
N LEU A 39 -3.41 -6.19 1.23
CA LEU A 39 -2.13 -5.69 1.72
C LEU A 39 -2.38 -4.38 2.46
N LEU A 40 -1.83 -4.25 3.66
CA LEU A 40 -1.90 -3.04 4.46
C LEU A 40 -0.51 -2.45 4.65
N LEU A 41 -0.39 -1.15 4.39
CA LEU A 41 0.78 -0.37 4.73
C LEU A 41 0.37 0.78 5.66
N ASP A 42 0.97 0.82 6.85
CA ASP A 42 0.90 1.98 7.73
C ASP A 42 1.80 3.06 7.13
N VAL A 43 1.16 4.11 6.61
CA VAL A 43 1.85 5.21 5.93
C VAL A 43 2.29 6.22 6.97
N SER A 44 1.40 6.56 7.88
CA SER A 44 1.66 7.57 8.90
C SER A 44 0.68 7.37 10.04
N ARG A 45 0.89 8.11 11.13
CA ARG A 45 -0.01 8.10 12.29
C ARG A 45 -1.49 8.35 11.95
N THR A 46 -1.79 8.93 10.79
CA THR A 46 -3.14 9.33 10.39
C THR A 46 -3.59 8.72 9.06
N HIS A 47 -2.75 7.94 8.38
CA HIS A 47 -3.10 7.39 7.05
C HIS A 47 -2.70 5.93 6.90
N ILE A 48 -3.62 5.15 6.33
CA ILE A 48 -3.41 3.74 6.00
C ILE A 48 -3.62 3.57 4.49
N LEU A 49 -2.69 2.88 3.84
CA LEU A 49 -2.83 2.46 2.46
C LEU A 49 -3.23 0.98 2.44
N LEU A 50 -4.28 0.67 1.68
CA LEU A 50 -4.79 -0.67 1.47
C LEU A 50 -4.74 -1.03 -0.01
N VAL A 51 -4.38 -2.27 -0.31
CA VAL A 51 -4.49 -2.82 -1.66
C VAL A 51 -5.24 -4.13 -1.60
N ASP A 52 -6.38 -4.20 -2.27
CA ASP A 52 -7.16 -5.42 -2.44
C ASP A 52 -7.57 -5.60 -3.90
N ASP A 53 -7.65 -6.84 -4.39
CA ASP A 53 -8.01 -7.15 -5.78
C ASP A 53 -7.32 -6.22 -6.78
N ARG A 54 -7.99 -5.17 -7.29
CA ARG A 54 -7.42 -4.13 -8.15
C ARG A 54 -7.64 -2.71 -7.62
N LYS A 55 -7.83 -2.51 -6.33
CA LYS A 55 -8.10 -1.20 -5.75
C LYS A 55 -6.97 -0.81 -4.81
N LEU A 56 -6.45 0.39 -5.05
CA LEU A 56 -5.59 1.11 -4.12
C LEU A 56 -6.47 2.06 -3.33
N ARG A 57 -6.49 1.93 -2.00
CA ARG A 57 -7.28 2.79 -1.13
C ARG A 57 -6.39 3.49 -0.13
N LEU A 58 -6.56 4.79 0.02
CA LEU A 58 -5.91 5.58 1.07
C LEU A 58 -6.98 6.06 2.04
N ILE A 59 -6.86 5.64 3.28
CA ILE A 59 -7.79 5.98 4.36
C ILE A 59 -7.11 6.99 5.27
N ASN A 60 -7.74 8.15 5.44
CA ASN A 60 -7.38 9.09 6.49
C ASN A 60 -8.15 8.68 7.76
N MET A 61 -7.41 8.28 8.80
CA MET A 61 -7.95 7.73 10.05
C MET A 61 -8.57 8.79 10.97
N GLU A 62 -8.20 10.06 10.82
CA GLU A 62 -8.76 11.16 11.64
C GLU A 62 -10.13 11.59 11.11
N THR A 63 -10.26 11.71 9.79
CA THR A 63 -11.49 12.16 9.10
C THR A 63 -12.38 11.01 8.67
N MET A 64 -11.86 9.78 8.70
CA MET A 64 -12.51 8.57 8.17
C MET A 64 -12.89 8.69 6.68
N ASN A 65 -12.17 9.54 5.93
CA ASN A 65 -12.31 9.68 4.49
C ASN A 65 -11.46 8.63 3.78
N MET A 66 -11.97 8.13 2.65
CA MET A 66 -11.30 7.14 1.82
C MET A 66 -11.23 7.62 0.39
N GLU A 67 -10.01 7.66 -0.14
CA GLU A 67 -9.76 7.77 -1.57
C GLU A 67 -9.57 6.37 -2.15
N THR A 68 -10.11 6.11 -3.33
CA THR A 68 -9.97 4.82 -4.02
C THR A 68 -9.58 5.06 -5.46
N ASN A 69 -8.57 4.32 -5.92
CA ASN A 69 -8.20 4.25 -7.32
C ASN A 69 -8.15 2.78 -7.77
N ILE A 70 -8.41 2.54 -9.05
CA ILE A 70 -8.33 1.21 -9.65
C ILE A 70 -6.94 1.05 -10.24
N LEU A 71 -6.18 0.11 -9.68
CA LEU A 71 -4.89 -0.32 -10.20
C LEU A 71 -5.09 -1.08 -11.52
N PRO A 72 -4.18 -0.90 -12.49
CA PRO A 72 -4.15 -1.73 -13.70
C PRO A 72 -3.61 -3.16 -13.45
N ILE A 73 -3.34 -3.50 -12.19
CA ILE A 73 -2.65 -4.73 -11.74
C ILE A 73 -3.44 -5.38 -10.60
N ASP A 74 -3.31 -6.70 -10.45
CA ASP A 74 -3.85 -7.43 -9.30
C ASP A 74 -2.94 -7.25 -8.08
N TYR A 75 -3.50 -7.13 -6.87
CA TYR A 75 -2.74 -7.01 -5.62
C TYR A 75 -1.81 -8.21 -5.40
N LYS A 76 -2.13 -9.39 -5.96
CA LYS A 76 -1.28 -10.58 -5.91
C LYS A 76 0.03 -10.41 -6.67
N ASP A 77 0.07 -9.51 -7.65
CA ASP A 77 1.27 -9.21 -8.43
C ASP A 77 2.19 -8.21 -7.71
N ILE A 78 1.72 -7.58 -6.63
CA ILE A 78 2.48 -6.63 -5.84
C ILE A 78 3.41 -7.38 -4.88
N GLN A 79 4.70 -7.17 -5.06
CA GLN A 79 5.75 -7.76 -4.23
C GLN A 79 6.08 -6.88 -3.04
N GLU A 80 6.10 -5.56 -3.24
CA GLU A 80 6.48 -4.59 -2.22
C GLU A 80 5.77 -3.25 -2.43
N ILE A 81 5.43 -2.60 -1.32
CA ILE A 81 4.94 -1.22 -1.31
C ILE A 81 5.82 -0.41 -0.37
N ALA A 82 6.39 0.69 -0.87
CA ALA A 82 7.20 1.60 -0.09
C ALA A 82 6.63 3.01 -0.09
N TRP A 83 6.73 3.71 1.02
CA TRP A 83 6.37 5.13 1.13
C TRP A 83 7.60 5.99 1.29
N SER A 84 7.67 7.08 0.51
CA SER A 84 8.67 8.12 0.68
C SER A 84 8.01 9.38 1.22
N SER A 85 8.24 9.69 2.50
CA SER A 85 7.77 10.94 3.12
C SER A 85 8.42 12.18 2.49
N LYS A 86 9.68 12.05 2.03
CA LYS A 86 10.42 13.13 1.36
C LYS A 86 9.80 13.51 0.01
N LEU A 87 9.40 12.51 -0.77
CA LEU A 87 8.80 12.71 -2.10
C LEU A 87 7.27 12.80 -2.04
N ASN A 88 6.68 12.42 -0.90
CA ASN A 88 5.25 12.34 -0.68
C ASN A 88 4.55 11.39 -1.68
N THR A 89 5.20 10.25 -1.96
CA THR A 89 4.79 9.25 -2.94
C THR A 89 4.86 7.83 -2.39
N PHE A 90 4.00 6.97 -2.92
CA PHE A 90 4.10 5.52 -2.80
C PHE A 90 4.77 4.93 -4.04
N LEU A 91 5.58 3.91 -3.82
CA LEU A 91 6.14 3.06 -4.84
C LEU A 91 5.50 1.68 -4.68
N LEU A 92 4.96 1.15 -5.78
CA LEU A 92 4.40 -0.20 -5.83
C LEU A 92 5.28 -1.02 -6.78
N LEU A 93 6.03 -1.95 -6.21
CA LEU A 93 6.84 -2.89 -6.97
C LEU A 93 5.98 -4.11 -7.29
N THR A 94 5.83 -4.38 -8.58
CA THR A 94 5.28 -5.64 -9.08
C THR A 94 6.39 -6.51 -9.65
N THR A 95 6.05 -7.74 -10.05
CA THR A 95 6.98 -8.64 -10.75
C THR A 95 7.61 -8.00 -11.99
N ASP A 96 6.84 -7.21 -12.73
CA ASP A 96 7.25 -6.75 -14.07
C ASP A 96 7.49 -5.24 -14.18
N GLN A 97 6.98 -4.45 -13.23
CA GLN A 97 6.94 -3.00 -13.33
C GLN A 97 6.97 -2.33 -11.95
N LEU A 98 7.67 -1.19 -11.87
CA LEU A 98 7.59 -0.28 -10.73
C LEU A 98 6.58 0.83 -11.04
N TYR A 99 5.64 1.07 -10.14
CA TYR A 99 4.68 2.17 -10.21
C TYR A 99 4.95 3.20 -9.13
N GLN A 100 4.64 4.46 -9.41
CA GLN A 100 4.60 5.55 -8.43
C GLN A 100 3.22 6.20 -8.38
N THR A 101 2.80 6.61 -7.19
CA THR A 101 1.57 7.39 -6.99
C THR A 101 1.72 8.37 -5.84
N GLY A 102 1.03 9.51 -5.91
CA GLY A 102 0.99 10.48 -4.81
C GLY A 102 0.13 9.98 -3.63
N CYS A 103 0.25 10.65 -2.48
CA CYS A 103 -0.61 10.39 -1.31
C CYS A 103 -1.85 11.29 -1.20
N LYS A 104 -1.98 12.30 -2.07
CA LYS A 104 -3.17 13.18 -2.11
C LYS A 104 -4.12 12.85 -3.26
N HIS A 105 -3.54 12.22 -4.28
CA HIS A 105 -4.21 11.77 -5.48
C HIS A 105 -3.57 10.43 -5.84
N LEU A 106 -4.32 9.37 -5.63
CA LEU A 106 -3.91 8.03 -6.02
C LEU A 106 -4.03 7.95 -7.54
N HIS A 107 -2.91 8.04 -8.26
CA HIS A 107 -2.81 7.82 -9.70
C HIS A 107 -1.52 7.06 -10.00
N PRO A 108 -1.55 5.72 -9.92
CA PRO A 108 -0.41 4.87 -10.21
C PRO A 108 0.09 5.06 -11.64
N THR A 109 1.33 5.53 -11.78
CA THR A 109 2.02 5.70 -13.07
C THR A 109 3.25 4.80 -13.11
N PRO A 110 3.48 4.07 -14.21
CA PRO A 110 4.68 3.27 -14.35
C PRO A 110 5.91 4.19 -14.38
N ILE A 111 6.94 3.85 -13.60
CA ILE A 111 8.27 4.45 -13.75
C ILE A 111 8.98 3.69 -14.87
N HIS A 112 9.18 4.35 -16.00
CA HIS A 112 10.09 3.85 -17.02
C HIS A 112 11.53 4.05 -16.54
N GLN A 113 12.36 3.00 -16.61
CA GLN A 113 13.78 3.12 -16.30
C GLN A 113 14.40 4.21 -17.17
N ILE A 114 15.09 5.16 -16.53
CA ILE A 114 15.96 6.10 -17.22
C ILE A 114 17.16 5.26 -17.67
N GLN A 115 17.32 5.10 -19.00
CA GLN A 115 18.49 4.47 -19.61
C GLN A 115 19.76 5.30 -19.37
#